data_AF-A0AAE2MLQ6-F1
#
_entry.id   AF-A0AAE2MLQ6-F1
#
_cell.length_a   1.000
_cell.length_b   1.000
_cell.length_c   1.000
_cell.angle_alpha   90.00
_cell.angle_beta   90.00
_cell.angle_gamma   90.00
#
_symmetry.space_group_name_H-M   'P 1'
#
loop_
_entity.id
_entity.type
_entity.pdbx_description
1 polymer ?
#
loop_
_entity_poly.entity_id
_entity_poly.type
_entity_poly.pdbx_seq_one_letter_code
_entity_poly.pdbx_strand_id
1 'polypeptide(L)'
;MQNRIQFFAALITAVAMSSLVRADGGAWNRETFEYYASIIRKQPVTHSRIIQACTENGLAAMTDRARTEVERDSGMPPEKATAEGCRRMVKGIASGAVKYEAYRAWADAPDDKRVVFPDYK
;
A
#
# COMPACT_ATOMS: atom_id res chain seq x y z
N MET A 1 -3.05 -19.62 13.15
CA MET A 1 -1.86 -19.13 12.40
C MET A 1 -2.22 -17.80 11.76
N GLN A 2 -1.57 -16.72 12.19
CA GLN A 2 -1.84 -15.37 11.70
C GLN A 2 -0.97 -15.17 10.46
N ASN A 3 -1.56 -15.19 9.26
CA ASN A 3 -0.84 -15.02 8.00
C ASN A 3 -0.18 -13.63 7.95
N ARG A 4 1.09 -13.55 8.33
CA ARG A 4 1.93 -12.37 8.18
C ARG A 4 2.40 -12.32 6.73
N ILE A 5 1.69 -11.58 5.89
CA ILE A 5 2.05 -11.41 4.48
C ILE A 5 3.12 -10.32 4.42
N GLN A 6 4.29 -10.66 3.87
CA GLN A 6 5.50 -9.85 3.86
C GLN A 6 5.63 -9.19 2.48
N PHE A 7 5.79 -7.86 2.45
CA PHE A 7 5.95 -7.10 1.21
C PHE A 7 7.31 -6.42 1.19
N PHE A 8 8.03 -6.59 0.08
CA PHE A 8 9.24 -5.84 -0.23
C PHE A 8 8.85 -4.50 -0.86
N ALA A 9 9.69 -3.48 -0.68
CA ALA A 9 9.39 -2.10 -1.05
C ALA A 9 9.10 -1.91 -2.55
N ALA A 10 9.40 -2.89 -3.41
CA ALA A 10 9.16 -2.86 -4.85
C ALA A 10 7.71 -2.54 -5.31
N LEU A 11 6.74 -2.42 -4.37
CA LEU A 11 5.41 -1.82 -4.52
C LEU A 11 5.43 -0.27 -4.61
N ILE A 12 6.53 0.29 -5.14
CA ILE A 12 7.08 1.59 -4.73
C ILE A 12 6.33 2.85 -5.21
N THR A 13 5.36 2.78 -6.14
CA THR A 13 4.92 4.03 -6.81
C THR A 13 3.43 4.25 -7.00
N ALA A 14 2.57 3.33 -6.57
CA ALA A 14 1.26 3.27 -7.20
C ALA A 14 0.04 3.18 -6.27
N VAL A 15 0.25 3.10 -4.96
CA VAL A 15 -0.86 3.14 -3.98
C VAL A 15 -1.50 4.54 -3.87
N ALA A 16 -1.05 5.50 -4.69
CA ALA A 16 -1.73 6.78 -4.85
C ALA A 16 -3.04 6.57 -5.60
N MET A 17 -4.16 6.62 -4.87
CA MET A 17 -5.50 6.67 -5.45
C MET A 17 -5.55 7.75 -6.54
N SER A 18 -5.95 7.34 -7.74
CA SER A 18 -5.85 8.07 -9.02
C SER A 18 -6.76 9.29 -9.17
N SER A 19 -6.95 10.10 -8.14
CA SER A 19 -7.65 11.37 -8.29
C SER A 19 -6.96 12.44 -7.45
N LEU A 20 -6.25 13.32 -8.17
CA LEU A 20 -5.51 14.53 -7.76
C LEU A 20 -3.99 14.35 -7.73
N VAL A 21 -3.40 14.52 -8.92
CA VAL A 21 -2.10 15.18 -9.16
C VAL A 21 -0.90 14.69 -8.33
N ARG A 22 0.03 13.99 -9.00
CA ARG A 22 1.43 14.43 -8.94
C ARG A 22 2.25 13.93 -10.14
N ALA A 23 2.83 14.90 -10.83
CA ALA A 23 3.79 14.71 -11.92
C ALA A 23 5.19 14.31 -11.43
N ASP A 24 5.40 14.18 -10.11
CA ASP A 24 6.61 13.65 -9.50
C ASP A 24 6.24 12.48 -8.59
N GLY A 25 6.70 11.28 -8.93
CA GLY A 25 6.38 10.01 -8.26
C GLY A 25 6.95 9.84 -6.85
N GLY A 26 6.78 10.84 -5.97
CA GLY A 26 7.23 10.82 -4.59
C GLY A 26 6.15 10.39 -3.60
N ALA A 27 6.57 9.81 -2.47
CA ALA A 27 5.70 9.46 -1.35
C ALA A 27 4.93 10.68 -0.80
N TRP A 28 3.71 10.46 -0.31
CA TRP A 28 2.86 11.52 0.24
C TRP A 28 3.56 12.26 1.39
N ASN A 29 3.38 13.58 1.45
CA ASN A 29 3.73 14.34 2.66
C ASN A 29 2.62 14.17 3.72
N ARG A 30 2.84 14.71 4.93
CA ARG A 30 1.91 14.54 6.05
C ARG A 30 0.50 15.05 5.75
N GLU A 31 0.41 16.23 5.15
CA GLU A 31 -0.86 16.87 4.82
C GLU A 31 -1.67 16.03 3.83
N THR A 32 -1.04 15.58 2.75
CA THR A 32 -1.68 14.70 1.76
C THR A 32 -2.12 13.38 2.37
N PHE A 33 -1.28 12.76 3.21
CA PHE A 33 -1.65 11.53 3.91
C PHE A 33 -2.88 11.74 4.80
N GLU A 34 -2.88 12.76 5.66
CA GLU A 34 -4.00 13.01 6.58
C GLU A 34 -5.28 13.36 5.84
N TYR A 35 -5.20 14.09 4.72
CA TYR A 35 -6.34 14.36 3.85
C TYR A 35 -6.99 13.06 3.36
N TYR A 36 -6.24 12.18 2.69
CA TYR A 36 -6.77 10.91 2.18
C TYR A 36 -7.17 9.95 3.30
N ALA A 37 -6.43 9.93 4.41
CA ALA A 37 -6.79 9.14 5.58
C ALA A 37 -8.15 9.57 6.15
N SER A 38 -8.42 10.88 6.18
CA SER A 38 -9.72 11.39 6.61
C SER A 38 -10.88 10.93 5.70
N ILE A 39 -10.64 10.84 4.39
CA ILE A 39 -11.61 10.36 3.40
C ILE A 39 -11.86 8.86 3.60
N ILE A 40 -10.79 8.05 3.69
CA ILE A 40 -10.88 6.60 3.93
C ILE A 40 -11.71 6.33 5.20
N ARG A 41 -11.42 7.03 6.30
CA ARG A 41 -12.15 6.85 7.57
C ARG A 41 -13.64 7.19 7.45
N LYS A 42 -14.00 8.19 6.64
CA LYS A 42 -15.39 8.66 6.47
C LYS A 42 -16.20 7.86 5.44
N GLN A 43 -15.56 7.08 4.56
CA GLN A 43 -16.22 6.44 3.43
C GLN A 43 -15.95 4.93 3.36
N PRO A 44 -16.46 4.12 4.29
CA PRO A 44 -16.28 2.66 4.27
C PRO A 44 -16.80 2.00 3.00
N VAL A 45 -17.87 2.54 2.40
CA VAL A 45 -18.47 2.02 1.16
C VAL A 45 -17.55 2.13 -0.06
N THR A 46 -16.51 2.97 0.00
CA THR A 46 -15.56 3.14 -1.11
C THR A 46 -14.29 2.31 -0.95
N HIS A 47 -14.10 1.61 0.18
CA HIS A 47 -12.86 0.88 0.49
C HIS A 47 -12.51 -0.16 -0.57
N SER A 48 -13.47 -0.97 -1.02
CA SER A 48 -13.21 -1.99 -2.06
C SER A 48 -12.67 -1.37 -3.35
N ARG A 49 -13.25 -0.24 -3.77
CA ARG A 49 -12.80 0.50 -4.97
C ARG A 49 -11.41 1.10 -4.77
N ILE A 50 -11.13 1.63 -3.59
CA ILE A 50 -9.81 2.17 -3.23
C ILE A 50 -8.75 1.07 -3.25
N ILE A 51 -9.04 -0.10 -2.67
CA ILE A 51 -8.14 -1.26 -2.65
C ILE A 51 -7.88 -1.76 -4.08
N GLN A 52 -8.93 -1.84 -4.90
CA GLN A 52 -8.78 -2.22 -6.31
C GLN A 52 -7.86 -1.26 -7.06
N ALA A 53 -8.13 0.05 -6.99
CA ALA A 53 -7.31 1.06 -7.67
C ALA A 53 -5.85 1.04 -7.20
N CYS A 54 -5.63 0.90 -5.88
CA CYS A 54 -4.30 0.71 -5.30
C CYS A 54 -3.57 -0.51 -5.89
N THR A 55 -4.29 -1.61 -6.10
CA THR A 55 -3.74 -2.87 -6.62
C THR A 55 -3.35 -2.73 -8.09
N GLU A 56 -4.27 -2.22 -8.92
CA GLU A 56 -4.09 -2.05 -10.35
C GLU A 56 -2.92 -1.12 -10.66
N ASN A 57 -2.90 0.04 -10.00
CA ASN A 57 -1.77 0.94 -10.08
C ASN A 57 -0.51 0.22 -9.60
N GLY A 58 -0.59 -0.50 -8.45
CA GLY A 58 0.55 -1.13 -7.77
C GLY A 58 1.33 -2.01 -8.74
N LEU A 59 0.58 -2.85 -9.44
CA LEU A 59 1.07 -3.74 -10.48
C LEU A 59 1.59 -2.99 -11.71
N ALA A 60 0.90 -1.93 -12.15
CA ALA A 60 1.30 -1.14 -13.31
C ALA A 60 2.65 -0.42 -13.10
N ALA A 61 2.98 -0.04 -11.86
CA ALA A 61 4.24 0.61 -11.53
C ALA A 61 5.39 -0.37 -11.24
N MET A 62 5.10 -1.66 -11.04
CA MET A 62 6.12 -2.67 -10.76
C MET A 62 6.88 -3.06 -12.03
N THR A 63 8.21 -3.10 -11.91
CA THR A 63 9.07 -3.76 -12.89
C THR A 63 8.94 -5.29 -12.81
N ASP A 64 9.38 -6.02 -13.83
CA ASP A 64 9.39 -7.50 -13.80
C ASP A 64 10.25 -8.05 -12.64
N ARG A 65 11.35 -7.36 -12.33
CA ARG A 65 12.17 -7.66 -11.16
C ARG A 65 11.39 -7.50 -9.87
N ALA A 66 10.68 -6.38 -9.71
CA ALA A 66 9.83 -6.11 -8.55
C ALA A 66 8.74 -7.18 -8.37
N ARG A 67 8.10 -7.60 -9.47
CA ARG A 67 7.10 -8.68 -9.46
C ARG A 67 7.69 -9.99 -8.98
N THR A 68 8.86 -10.36 -9.49
CA THR A 68 9.59 -11.59 -9.09
C THR A 68 9.97 -11.57 -7.61
N GLU A 69 10.46 -10.43 -7.11
CA GLU A 69 10.80 -10.26 -5.69
C GLU A 69 9.55 -10.37 -4.82
N VAL A 70 8.46 -9.66 -5.17
CA VAL A 70 7.18 -9.75 -4.46
C VAL A 70 6.66 -11.19 -4.41
N GLU A 71 6.71 -11.93 -5.51
CA GLU A 71 6.26 -13.32 -5.55
C GLU A 71 7.10 -14.23 -4.65
N ARG A 72 8.43 -14.17 -4.80
CA ARG A 72 9.38 -14.92 -3.97
C ARG A 72 9.15 -14.68 -2.49
N ASP A 73 8.97 -13.42 -2.11
CA ASP A 73 8.99 -13.00 -0.72
C ASP A 73 7.65 -13.14 -0.01
N SER A 74 6.56 -12.95 -0.74
CA SER A 74 5.21 -13.15 -0.21
C SER A 74 4.76 -14.62 -0.27
N GLY A 75 5.38 -15.43 -1.14
CA GLY A 75 4.89 -16.77 -1.47
C GLY A 75 3.53 -16.75 -2.17
N MET A 76 3.17 -15.63 -2.81
CA MET A 76 1.90 -15.43 -3.50
C MET A 76 2.14 -14.83 -4.89
N PRO A 77 1.23 -15.05 -5.86
CA PRO A 77 1.26 -14.31 -7.11
C PRO A 77 1.28 -12.79 -6.87
N PRO A 78 2.03 -11.99 -7.65
CA PRO A 78 2.18 -10.55 -7.45
C PRO A 78 0.85 -9.81 -7.30
N GLU A 79 -0.18 -10.21 -8.03
CA GLU A 79 -1.53 -9.63 -7.98
C GLU A 79 -2.16 -9.83 -6.60
N LYS A 80 -2.12 -11.06 -6.10
CA LYS A 80 -2.70 -11.42 -4.79
C LYS A 80 -1.92 -10.77 -3.66
N ALA A 81 -0.60 -10.74 -3.79
CA ALA A 81 0.29 -10.07 -2.86
C ALA A 81 -0.09 -8.56 -2.81
N THR A 82 -0.05 -7.87 -3.94
CA THR A 82 -0.34 -6.43 -4.01
C THR A 82 -1.73 -6.10 -3.46
N ALA A 83 -2.75 -6.89 -3.82
CA ALA A 83 -4.11 -6.71 -3.33
C ALA A 83 -4.21 -6.79 -1.80
N GLU A 84 -3.50 -7.72 -1.19
CA GLU A 84 -3.46 -7.86 0.25
C GLU A 84 -2.72 -6.70 0.92
N GLY A 85 -1.60 -6.24 0.35
CA GLY A 85 -0.88 -5.06 0.85
C GLY A 85 -1.78 -3.83 0.86
N CYS A 86 -2.47 -3.59 -0.25
CA CYS A 86 -3.48 -2.52 -0.40
C CYS A 86 -4.61 -2.66 0.63
N ARG A 87 -5.17 -3.87 0.80
CA ARG A 87 -6.22 -4.14 1.78
C ARG A 87 -5.78 -3.77 3.19
N ARG A 88 -4.60 -4.22 3.61
CA ARG A 88 -4.08 -3.98 4.96
C ARG A 88 -3.77 -2.52 5.21
N MET A 89 -3.20 -1.82 4.22
CA MET A 89 -2.98 -0.38 4.29
C MET A 89 -4.30 0.37 4.50
N VAL A 90 -5.30 0.12 3.65
CA VAL A 90 -6.60 0.81 3.70
C VAL A 90 -7.32 0.54 5.02
N LYS A 91 -7.37 -0.73 5.47
CA LYS A 91 -7.96 -1.08 6.76
C LYS A 91 -7.20 -0.49 7.96
N GLY A 92 -5.87 -0.44 7.87
CA GLY A 92 -5.03 0.20 8.87
C GLY A 92 -5.27 1.70 8.98
N ILE A 93 -5.45 2.39 7.85
CA ILE A 93 -5.78 3.82 7.83
C ILE A 93 -7.20 4.05 8.36
N ALA A 94 -8.15 3.21 7.96
CA ALA A 94 -9.55 3.28 8.38
C ALA A 94 -9.71 3.11 9.90
N SER A 95 -8.94 2.21 10.51
CA SER A 95 -8.93 1.99 11.96
C SER A 95 -8.09 3.02 12.73
N GLY A 96 -7.34 3.88 12.03
CA GLY A 96 -6.40 4.83 12.64
C GLY A 96 -5.09 4.20 13.13
N ALA A 97 -4.89 2.91 12.90
CA ALA A 97 -3.67 2.19 13.28
C ALA A 97 -2.47 2.54 12.39
N VAL A 98 -2.71 2.81 11.10
CA VAL A 98 -1.69 3.36 10.19
C VAL A 98 -1.77 4.88 10.24
N LYS A 99 -0.72 5.47 10.83
CA LYS A 99 -0.47 6.92 10.87
C LYS A 99 0.58 7.30 9.82
N TYR A 100 0.77 8.60 9.61
CA TYR A 100 1.72 9.12 8.65
C TYR A 100 3.13 8.55 8.86
N GLU A 101 3.59 8.42 10.11
CA GLU A 101 4.93 7.91 10.43
C GLU A 101 5.10 6.46 9.98
N ALA A 102 4.06 5.63 10.16
CA ALA A 102 4.06 4.25 9.71
C ALA A 102 4.03 4.16 8.18
N TYR A 103 3.24 5.03 7.53
CA TYR A 103 3.22 5.14 6.07
C TYR A 103 4.58 5.60 5.52
N ARG A 104 5.22 6.60 6.14
CA ARG A 104 6.54 7.09 5.72
C ARG A 104 7.63 6.08 5.95
N ALA A 105 7.66 5.42 7.11
CA ALA A 105 8.61 4.35 7.36
C ALA A 105 8.46 3.20 6.35
N TRP A 106 7.24 2.95 5.87
CA TRP A 106 6.99 2.03 4.75
C TRP A 106 7.50 2.58 3.42
N ALA A 107 7.18 3.83 3.08
CA ALA A 107 7.54 4.43 1.80
C ALA A 107 9.04 4.72 1.64
N ASP A 108 9.73 4.99 2.75
CA ASP A 108 11.16 5.27 2.81
C ASP A 108 11.99 4.01 3.12
N ALA A 109 11.34 2.83 3.26
CA ALA A 109 12.05 1.59 3.49
C ALA A 109 12.84 1.21 2.22
N PRO A 110 14.16 0.96 2.33
CA PRO A 110 14.94 0.50 1.20
C PRO A 110 14.45 -0.87 0.73
N ASP A 111 14.70 -1.19 -0.55
CA ASP A 111 14.20 -2.41 -1.21
C ASP A 111 14.55 -3.69 -0.47
N ASP A 112 15.68 -3.72 0.25
CA ASP A 112 16.15 -4.86 1.04
C ASP A 112 15.48 -4.97 2.43
N LYS A 113 14.71 -3.97 2.85
CA LYS A 113 14.02 -3.93 4.15
C LYS A 113 12.53 -4.19 4.03
N ARG A 114 12.08 -5.16 4.83
CA ARG A 114 10.69 -5.61 4.90
C ARG A 114 9.88 -4.73 5.84
N VAL A 115 8.79 -4.15 5.34
CA VAL A 115 7.80 -3.48 6.20
C VAL A 115 6.51 -4.29 6.16
N VAL A 116 6.09 -4.76 7.34
CA VAL A 116 4.91 -5.60 7.50
C VAL A 116 3.74 -4.74 7.95
N PHE A 117 2.69 -4.67 7.15
CA PHE A 117 1.39 -4.24 7.65
C PHE A 117 0.69 -5.40 8.35
N PRO A 118 0.34 -5.27 9.64
CA PRO A 118 -0.61 -6.17 10.30
C PRO A 118 -1.91 -6.27 9.51
N ASP A 119 -2.61 -7.40 9.68
CA ASP A 119 -4.00 -7.47 9.26
C ASP A 119 -4.86 -6.75 10.30
N TYR A 120 -5.24 -5.52 9.99
CA TYR A 120 -6.17 -4.74 10.76
C TYR A 120 -7.59 -5.21 10.41
N LYS A 121 -8.36 -5.66 11.40
CA LYS A 121 -9.70 -6.23 11.18
C LYS A 121 -10.67 -5.17 10.68
#